data_AF-A0A938MQ92-F1
#
_entry.id   AF-A0A938MQ92-F1
#
_cell.length_a   1.000
_cell.length_b   1.000
_cell.length_c   1.000
_cell.angle_alpha   90.00
_cell.angle_beta   90.00
_cell.angle_gamma   90.00
#
_symmetry.space_group_name_H-M   'P 1'
#
loop_
_entity.id
_entity.type
_entity.pdbx_description
1 polymer ?
#
loop_
_entity_poly.entity_id
_entity_poly.type
_entity_poly.pdbx_seq_one_letter_code
_entity_poly.pdbx_strand_id
1 'polypeptide(L)'
;MVDEQPRLGKQERRQRRKALEQAQRRRGARGAEAARVENADVAATAQDPPAPRPGRRKRRDVTVADVTGVKYFERLVPLLEPLHDVGSERDKAGNRELHYDQLCVLLLLGLFNPVVDGLRGLQQASELDKIQKRLKLGRASLGSLSEASRVFDAALLRPVIAQLGAQLQPLARDPRLADIPRTLTLVDGTLLSALPLLVQAMLLKEQTGSGLVKWRLHTHFEVDRFVPTRIDVTPNGGGEHDERAVLERTLEADRLYVMDRGYAKFSLFNQIVAKDSSYVCRLRDNSAPEVLEERPLTDADRAAGILSDQRVRFPSGKQEAQPDHEIRLVCIACSPHTTRSKYRGGSTGVDSDGILRIATNLLDVPVEIISLIYQFRWQIELFFRFFKQILGCRHLYFHSQNGIEFQAYCAIIACMLLCLWTGRKPTKRTYEMVCYFFLGLASETELLNHLEKLKRQDAAKKHV
;
A
#
# COMPACT_ATOMS: atom_id res chain seq x y z
N MET A 1 28.15 -37.64 -8.61
CA MET A 1 27.64 -38.82 -7.90
C MET A 1 26.30 -38.43 -7.28
N VAL A 2 25.20 -38.88 -7.87
CA VAL A 2 23.84 -38.58 -7.41
C VAL A 2 23.45 -39.70 -6.45
N ASP A 3 23.15 -39.34 -5.21
CA ASP A 3 22.79 -40.26 -4.14
C ASP A 3 21.35 -40.76 -4.37
N GLU A 4 21.19 -42.03 -4.73
CA GLU A 4 19.88 -42.69 -4.90
C GLU A 4 19.30 -43.05 -3.53
N GLN A 5 18.20 -42.41 -3.13
CA GLN A 5 17.41 -42.90 -2.00
C GLN A 5 16.70 -44.22 -2.38
N PRO A 6 16.66 -45.24 -1.49
CA PRO A 6 16.12 -46.53 -1.83
C PRO A 6 14.60 -46.50 -2.01
N ARG A 7 14.12 -47.15 -3.08
CA ARG A 7 12.69 -47.32 -3.36
C ARG A 7 12.06 -48.24 -2.32
N LEU A 8 11.16 -47.69 -1.49
CA LEU A 8 10.35 -48.42 -0.50
C LEU A 8 9.75 -49.71 -1.07
N GLY A 9 9.96 -50.82 -0.35
CA GLY A 9 9.54 -52.16 -0.74
C GLY A 9 8.01 -52.33 -0.76
N LYS A 10 7.51 -53.30 -1.54
CA LYS A 10 6.07 -53.56 -1.69
C LYS A 10 5.34 -53.78 -0.35
N GLN A 11 6.01 -54.38 0.65
CA GLN A 11 5.44 -54.59 1.99
C GLN A 11 5.29 -53.29 2.79
N GLU A 12 6.28 -52.39 2.74
CA GLU A 12 6.22 -51.09 3.44
C GLU A 12 5.15 -50.16 2.86
N ARG A 13 4.98 -50.16 1.53
CA ARG A 13 3.89 -49.42 0.87
C ARG A 13 2.51 -49.92 1.32
N ARG A 14 2.36 -51.24 1.50
CA ARG A 14 1.11 -51.86 1.96
C ARG A 14 0.82 -51.54 3.43
N GLN A 15 1.85 -51.49 4.28
CA GLN A 15 1.70 -51.08 5.68
C GLN A 15 1.34 -49.60 5.81
N ARG A 16 1.97 -48.70 5.04
CA ARG A 16 1.62 -47.27 5.02
C ARG A 16 0.18 -47.02 4.56
N ARG A 17 -0.30 -47.75 3.56
CA ARG A 17 -1.69 -47.63 3.09
C ARG A 17 -2.70 -48.11 4.14
N LYS A 18 -2.42 -49.23 4.83
CA LYS A 18 -3.26 -49.70 5.95
C LYS A 18 -3.28 -48.73 7.13
N ALA A 19 -2.15 -48.09 7.44
CA ALA A 19 -2.06 -47.09 8.50
C ALA A 19 -2.88 -45.82 8.17
N LEU A 20 -2.87 -45.38 6.91
CA LEU A 20 -3.68 -44.25 6.42
C LEU A 20 -5.19 -44.56 6.46
N GLU A 21 -5.60 -45.76 6.06
CA GLU A 21 -7.01 -46.19 6.13
C GLU A 21 -7.50 -46.32 7.59
N GLN A 22 -6.67 -46.81 8.52
CA GLN A 22 -7.00 -46.81 9.95
C GLN A 22 -7.08 -45.41 10.55
N ALA A 23 -6.22 -44.48 10.13
CA ALA A 23 -6.26 -43.09 10.57
C ALA A 23 -7.52 -42.34 10.08
N GLN A 24 -7.97 -42.62 8.85
CA GLN A 24 -9.22 -42.08 8.31
C GLN A 24 -10.46 -42.62 9.03
N ARG A 25 -10.50 -43.92 9.35
CA ARG A 25 -11.59 -44.51 10.15
C ARG A 25 -11.67 -43.95 11.58
N ARG A 26 -10.53 -43.68 12.22
CA ARG A 26 -10.48 -43.04 13.54
C ARG A 26 -10.97 -41.58 13.55
N ARG A 27 -10.76 -40.84 12.44
CA ARG A 27 -11.32 -39.49 12.27
C ARG A 27 -12.83 -39.48 12.03
N GLY A 28 -13.36 -40.45 11.28
CA GLY A 28 -14.81 -40.60 11.08
C GLY A 28 -15.57 -40.97 12.36
N ALA A 29 -15.01 -41.85 13.19
CA ALA A 29 -15.62 -42.25 14.47
C ALA A 29 -15.69 -41.10 15.50
N ARG A 30 -14.64 -40.27 15.61
CA ARG A 30 -14.63 -39.09 16.49
C ARG A 30 -15.62 -38.00 16.06
N GLY A 31 -15.90 -37.88 14.76
CA GLY A 31 -16.90 -36.93 14.25
C GLY A 31 -18.35 -37.36 14.58
N ALA A 32 -18.62 -38.67 14.60
CA ALA A 32 -19.94 -39.22 14.93
C ALA A 32 -20.23 -39.23 16.44
N GLU A 33 -19.19 -39.32 17.29
CA GLU A 33 -19.31 -39.27 18.74
C GLU A 33 -19.55 -37.83 19.25
N ALA A 34 -18.89 -36.83 18.64
CA ALA A 34 -19.13 -35.42 18.95
C ALA A 34 -20.56 -34.96 18.61
N ALA A 35 -21.14 -35.46 17.51
CA ALA A 35 -22.51 -35.13 17.09
C ALA A 35 -23.61 -35.81 17.94
N ARG A 36 -23.27 -36.85 18.72
CA ARG A 36 -24.19 -37.50 19.67
C ARG A 36 -24.19 -36.84 21.05
N VAL A 37 -23.07 -36.25 21.47
CA VAL A 37 -22.97 -35.52 22.75
C VAL A 37 -23.72 -34.18 22.69
N GLU A 38 -23.71 -33.48 21.55
CA GLU A 38 -24.44 -32.21 21.38
C GLU A 38 -25.97 -32.35 21.39
N ASN A 39 -26.52 -33.53 21.08
CA ASN A 39 -27.98 -33.75 21.03
C ASN A 39 -28.58 -34.31 22.33
N ALA A 40 -27.76 -34.65 23.34
CA ALA A 40 -28.24 -35.21 24.61
C ALA A 40 -28.44 -34.15 25.72
N ASP A 41 -27.82 -32.98 25.61
CA ASP A 41 -27.85 -31.93 26.66
C ASP A 41 -29.06 -30.97 26.58
N VAL A 42 -30.03 -31.21 25.69
CA VAL A 42 -31.20 -30.31 25.49
C VAL A 42 -32.46 -30.80 26.25
N ALA A 43 -32.40 -31.89 27.02
CA ALA A 43 -33.58 -32.48 27.64
C ALA A 43 -33.43 -32.76 29.15
N ALA A 44 -33.10 -31.77 29.96
CA ALA A 44 -33.49 -31.71 31.38
C ALA A 44 -32.97 -30.43 32.05
N THR A 45 -33.85 -29.45 32.32
CA THR A 45 -33.84 -28.62 33.55
C THR A 45 -35.03 -27.65 33.50
N ALA A 46 -36.10 -28.00 34.22
CA ALA A 46 -37.17 -27.08 34.57
C ALA A 46 -36.86 -26.52 35.96
N GLN A 47 -36.57 -25.23 36.07
CA GLN A 47 -36.53 -24.48 37.33
C GLN A 47 -37.05 -23.04 37.10
N ASP A 48 -37.70 -22.51 38.14
CA ASP A 48 -38.55 -21.33 38.26
C ASP A 48 -38.13 -20.02 37.56
N PRO A 49 -39.10 -19.11 37.28
CA PRO A 49 -38.85 -17.93 36.45
C PRO A 49 -37.94 -16.89 37.12
N PRO A 50 -36.99 -16.30 36.39
CA PRO A 50 -36.15 -15.23 36.91
C PRO A 50 -36.93 -13.90 37.05
N ALA A 51 -36.66 -13.18 38.13
CA ALA A 51 -37.20 -11.84 38.41
C ALA A 51 -36.99 -10.85 37.22
N PRO A 52 -37.89 -9.85 37.04
CA PRO A 52 -37.83 -8.96 35.89
C PRO A 52 -36.54 -8.13 35.91
N ARG A 53 -35.73 -8.30 34.86
CA ARG A 53 -34.52 -7.50 34.63
C ARG A 53 -34.93 -6.04 34.35
N PRO A 54 -34.19 -5.02 34.84
CA PRO A 54 -34.46 -3.64 34.47
C PRO A 54 -34.38 -3.51 32.95
N GLY A 55 -35.44 -2.99 32.34
CA GLY A 55 -35.55 -2.84 30.89
C GLY A 55 -34.30 -2.18 30.32
N ARG A 56 -33.70 -2.85 29.32
CA ARG A 56 -32.55 -2.35 28.58
C ARG A 56 -32.88 -0.94 28.09
N ARG A 57 -32.18 0.09 28.58
CA ARG A 57 -32.34 1.48 28.12
C ARG A 57 -32.35 1.46 26.60
N LYS A 58 -33.46 1.91 26.00
CA LYS A 58 -33.64 2.00 24.55
C LYS A 58 -32.42 2.76 24.01
N ARG A 59 -31.59 2.11 23.17
CA ARG A 59 -30.46 2.77 22.53
C ARG A 59 -31.03 3.99 21.79
N ARG A 60 -30.47 5.17 22.06
CA ARG A 60 -30.91 6.43 21.45
C ARG A 60 -30.82 6.29 19.93
N ASP A 61 -31.90 6.62 19.24
CA ASP A 61 -31.90 6.70 17.78
C ASP A 61 -30.92 7.79 17.32
N VAL A 62 -30.06 7.46 16.36
CA VAL A 62 -29.00 8.34 15.84
C VAL A 62 -29.63 9.53 15.09
N THR A 63 -29.56 10.72 15.68
CA THR A 63 -30.14 11.98 15.21
C THR A 63 -29.27 12.71 14.18
N VAL A 64 -29.80 13.72 13.50
CA VAL A 64 -29.11 14.53 12.45
C VAL A 64 -27.86 15.25 12.96
N ALA A 65 -27.77 15.49 14.27
CA ALA A 65 -26.60 16.06 14.93
C ALA A 65 -25.43 15.06 15.08
N ASP A 66 -25.69 13.75 14.97
CA ASP A 66 -24.71 12.68 15.22
C ASP A 66 -23.88 12.31 13.98
N VAL A 67 -24.00 13.07 12.87
CA VAL A 67 -23.04 13.01 11.75
C VAL A 67 -22.18 14.25 11.88
N THR A 68 -20.96 14.11 12.40
CA THR A 68 -19.99 15.21 12.51
C THR A 68 -18.80 14.88 11.62
N GLY A 69 -18.61 15.59 10.50
CA GLY A 69 -17.53 15.22 9.56
C GLY A 69 -17.65 15.80 8.17
N VAL A 70 -18.88 16.10 7.72
CA VAL A 70 -19.12 16.54 6.34
C VAL A 70 -18.46 17.90 6.01
N LYS A 71 -18.26 18.78 7.01
CA LYS A 71 -17.49 20.03 6.85
C LYS A 71 -16.08 19.83 6.25
N TYR A 72 -15.49 18.66 6.47
CA TYR A 72 -14.17 18.31 5.92
C TYR A 72 -14.25 17.90 4.45
N PHE A 73 -15.37 17.30 4.03
CA PHE A 73 -15.66 17.01 2.63
C PHE A 73 -16.16 18.24 1.86
N GLU A 74 -16.76 19.23 2.52
CA GLU A 74 -17.14 20.51 1.88
C GLU A 74 -15.93 21.23 1.27
N ARG A 75 -14.73 21.08 1.86
CA ARG A 75 -13.48 21.61 1.29
C ARG A 75 -13.03 20.91 -0.01
N LEU A 76 -13.54 19.71 -0.28
CA LEU A 76 -13.26 18.99 -1.53
C LEU A 76 -14.15 19.45 -2.67
N VAL A 77 -15.33 20.00 -2.37
CA VAL A 77 -16.31 20.36 -3.40
C VAL A 77 -15.72 21.33 -4.43
N PRO A 78 -15.04 22.44 -4.06
CA PRO A 78 -14.46 23.34 -5.06
C PRO A 78 -13.33 22.71 -5.90
N LEU A 79 -12.64 21.70 -5.36
CA LEU A 79 -11.55 21.00 -6.06
C LEU A 79 -12.07 20.02 -7.12
N LEU A 80 -13.27 19.47 -6.88
CA LEU A 80 -13.89 18.47 -7.74
C LEU A 80 -14.96 19.07 -8.67
N GLU A 81 -15.51 20.24 -8.34
CA GLU A 81 -16.52 20.96 -9.12
C GLU A 81 -16.17 21.11 -10.61
N PRO A 82 -14.91 21.40 -11.01
CA PRO A 82 -14.55 21.45 -12.44
C PRO A 82 -14.72 20.12 -13.18
N LEU A 83 -14.83 19.00 -12.46
CA LEU A 83 -15.01 17.68 -13.04
C LEU A 83 -16.48 17.28 -13.18
N HIS A 84 -17.44 18.05 -12.65
CA HIS A 84 -18.85 17.66 -12.55
C HIS A 84 -19.46 17.23 -13.91
N ASP A 85 -19.20 18.00 -14.96
CA ASP A 85 -19.78 17.77 -16.29
C ASP A 85 -18.96 16.77 -17.15
N VAL A 86 -17.76 16.38 -16.70
CA VAL A 86 -16.87 15.48 -17.43
C VAL A 86 -17.53 14.10 -17.62
N GLY A 87 -17.50 13.58 -18.85
CA GLY A 87 -18.09 12.28 -19.18
C GLY A 87 -19.61 12.34 -19.40
N SER A 88 -20.21 13.53 -19.30
CA SER A 88 -21.63 13.78 -19.60
C SER A 88 -21.88 14.11 -21.08
N GLU A 89 -20.83 14.23 -21.91
CA GLU A 89 -20.94 14.64 -23.32
C GLU A 89 -21.71 13.62 -24.16
N ARG A 90 -21.75 12.36 -23.73
CA ARG A 90 -22.50 11.28 -24.37
C ARG A 90 -23.95 11.17 -23.88
N ASP A 91 -24.32 11.84 -22.80
CA ASP A 91 -25.68 11.84 -22.27
C ASP A 91 -26.57 12.84 -23.02
N LYS A 92 -26.94 12.48 -24.25
CA LYS A 92 -27.85 13.29 -25.08
C LYS A 92 -29.27 13.38 -24.50
N ALA A 93 -29.64 12.48 -23.59
CA ALA A 93 -30.96 12.43 -23.00
C ALA A 93 -31.08 13.24 -21.70
N GLY A 94 -29.95 13.67 -21.12
CA GLY A 94 -29.93 14.41 -19.84
C GLY A 94 -30.41 13.58 -18.65
N ASN A 95 -30.29 12.25 -18.73
CA ASN A 95 -30.81 11.32 -17.73
C ASN A 95 -29.73 10.84 -16.74
N ARG A 96 -28.49 11.34 -16.84
CA ARG A 96 -27.41 10.99 -15.93
C ARG A 96 -27.67 11.62 -14.56
N GLU A 97 -27.76 10.76 -13.56
CA GLU A 97 -27.95 11.17 -12.17
C GLU A 97 -26.64 11.18 -11.35
N LEU A 98 -25.61 10.45 -11.83
CA LEU A 98 -24.30 10.34 -11.18
C LEU A 98 -23.23 11.04 -12.01
N HIS A 99 -22.58 12.01 -11.38
CA HIS A 99 -21.48 12.82 -11.93
C HIS A 99 -20.10 12.41 -11.37
N TYR A 100 -19.03 12.91 -11.97
CA TYR A 100 -17.66 12.54 -11.66
C TYR A 100 -17.29 12.90 -10.21
N ASP A 101 -17.50 14.16 -9.84
CA ASP A 101 -17.25 14.71 -8.50
C ASP A 101 -18.04 13.94 -7.43
N GLN A 102 -19.29 13.62 -7.74
CA GLN A 102 -20.16 12.84 -6.87
C GLN A 102 -19.62 11.42 -6.64
N LEU A 103 -19.13 10.75 -7.68
CA LEU A 103 -18.45 9.46 -7.54
C LEU A 103 -17.22 9.58 -6.64
N CYS A 104 -16.37 10.59 -6.84
CA CYS A 104 -15.19 10.83 -6.02
C CYS A 104 -15.55 11.01 -4.55
N VAL A 105 -16.56 11.83 -4.25
CA VAL A 105 -17.05 12.07 -2.89
C VAL A 105 -17.60 10.77 -2.28
N LEU A 106 -18.35 9.96 -3.02
CA LEU A 106 -18.84 8.66 -2.55
C LEU A 106 -17.69 7.68 -2.24
N LEU A 107 -16.69 7.58 -3.12
CA LEU A 107 -15.52 6.72 -2.89
C LEU A 107 -14.72 7.17 -1.66
N LEU A 108 -14.51 8.48 -1.50
CA LEU A 108 -13.84 9.04 -0.33
C LEU A 108 -14.66 8.81 0.95
N LEU A 109 -15.99 8.92 0.89
CA LEU A 109 -16.88 8.55 1.99
C LEU A 109 -16.69 7.08 2.37
N GLY A 110 -16.64 6.17 1.41
CA GLY A 110 -16.36 4.75 1.64
C GLY A 110 -15.00 4.50 2.30
N LEU A 111 -13.97 5.25 1.88
CA LEU A 111 -12.64 5.15 2.46
C LEU A 111 -12.55 5.65 3.92
N PHE A 112 -13.46 6.51 4.39
CA PHE A 112 -13.48 6.96 5.79
C PHE A 112 -14.62 6.36 6.61
N ASN A 113 -15.47 5.53 6.01
CA ASN A 113 -16.57 4.87 6.68
C ASN A 113 -16.46 3.35 6.49
N PRO A 114 -15.87 2.63 7.47
CA PRO A 114 -15.69 1.19 7.38
C PRO A 114 -16.98 0.37 7.24
N VAL A 115 -18.15 0.97 7.51
CA VAL A 115 -19.46 0.31 7.33
C VAL A 115 -19.87 0.30 5.84
N VAL A 116 -19.32 1.20 5.04
CA VAL A 116 -19.61 1.32 3.61
C VAL A 116 -18.65 0.41 2.83
N ASP A 117 -19.02 -0.86 2.71
CA ASP A 117 -18.24 -1.86 1.99
C ASP A 117 -18.80 -2.16 0.58
N GLY A 118 -17.94 -2.01 -0.43
CA GLY A 118 -18.32 -2.26 -1.82
C GLY A 118 -19.35 -1.29 -2.43
N LEU A 119 -19.73 -1.57 -3.69
CA LEU A 119 -20.63 -0.70 -4.45
C LEU A 119 -22.06 -0.65 -3.87
N ARG A 120 -22.52 -1.74 -3.23
CA ARG A 120 -23.84 -1.77 -2.57
C ARG A 120 -23.89 -0.87 -1.34
N GLY A 121 -22.83 -0.86 -0.54
CA GLY A 121 -22.70 0.09 0.57
C GLY A 121 -22.73 1.53 0.08
N LEU A 122 -22.02 1.83 -1.02
CA LEU A 122 -22.04 3.17 -1.63
C LEU A 122 -23.42 3.57 -2.14
N GLN A 123 -24.14 2.66 -2.81
CA GLN A 123 -25.52 2.89 -3.22
C GLN A 123 -26.39 3.23 -2.01
N GLN A 124 -26.39 2.37 -0.97
CA GLN A 124 -27.21 2.58 0.23
C GLN A 124 -26.86 3.90 0.93
N ALA A 125 -25.58 4.25 0.99
CA ALA A 125 -25.15 5.53 1.53
C ALA A 125 -25.71 6.71 0.71
N SER A 126 -25.69 6.62 -0.63
CA SER A 126 -26.24 7.66 -1.51
C SER A 126 -27.75 7.86 -1.34
N GLU A 127 -28.48 6.87 -0.82
CA GLU A 127 -29.93 6.96 -0.59
C GLU A 127 -30.29 7.69 0.72
N LEU A 128 -29.31 7.92 1.62
CA LEU A 128 -29.55 8.57 2.91
C LEU A 128 -29.72 10.09 2.78
N ASP A 129 -30.86 10.62 3.26
CA ASP A 129 -31.17 12.06 3.22
C ASP A 129 -30.06 12.96 3.77
N LYS A 130 -29.39 12.54 4.85
CA LYS A 130 -28.29 13.32 5.45
C LYS A 130 -27.09 13.41 4.51
N ILE A 131 -26.80 12.35 3.77
CA ILE A 131 -25.67 12.28 2.86
C ILE A 131 -25.98 13.13 1.62
N GLN A 132 -27.16 12.98 1.03
CA GLN A 132 -27.62 13.81 -0.09
C GLN A 132 -27.57 15.30 0.23
N LYS A 133 -28.17 15.72 1.36
CA LYS A 133 -28.23 17.14 1.74
C LYS A 133 -26.86 17.74 2.04
N ARG A 134 -26.00 17.02 2.75
CA ARG A 134 -24.72 17.60 3.20
C ARG A 134 -23.61 17.51 2.16
N LEU A 135 -23.59 16.46 1.34
CA LEU A 135 -22.61 16.31 0.27
C LEU A 135 -23.13 16.82 -1.09
N LYS A 136 -24.36 17.36 -1.12
CA LYS A 136 -25.04 17.79 -2.35
C LYS A 136 -25.05 16.70 -3.43
N LEU A 137 -25.29 15.46 -3.00
CA LEU A 137 -25.29 14.28 -3.86
C LEU A 137 -26.71 13.88 -4.26
N GLY A 138 -26.86 13.42 -5.51
CA GLY A 138 -28.02 12.65 -5.95
C GLY A 138 -27.97 11.19 -5.48
N ARG A 139 -29.04 10.45 -5.76
CA ARG A 139 -29.04 8.99 -5.60
C ARG A 139 -28.15 8.36 -6.68
N ALA A 140 -27.37 7.35 -6.30
CA ALA A 140 -26.53 6.63 -7.24
C ALA A 140 -27.02 5.18 -7.37
N SER A 141 -27.52 4.80 -8.54
CA SER A 141 -27.90 3.41 -8.80
C SER A 141 -26.67 2.50 -8.90
N LEU A 142 -26.83 1.21 -8.56
CA LEU A 142 -25.75 0.24 -8.66
C LEU A 142 -25.21 0.12 -10.09
N GLY A 143 -26.09 0.21 -11.09
CA GLY A 143 -25.71 0.23 -12.51
C GLY A 143 -24.83 1.43 -12.84
N SER A 144 -25.23 2.64 -12.41
CA SER A 144 -24.44 3.86 -12.62
C SER A 144 -23.06 3.77 -11.96
N LEU A 145 -23.00 3.29 -10.71
CA LEU A 145 -21.74 3.09 -9.99
C LEU A 145 -20.84 2.09 -10.71
N SER A 146 -21.37 0.94 -11.12
CA SER A 146 -20.61 -0.11 -11.85
C SER A 146 -20.03 0.41 -13.17
N GLU A 147 -20.82 1.17 -13.93
CA GLU A 147 -20.40 1.72 -15.21
C GLU A 147 -19.49 2.95 -15.08
N ALA A 148 -19.42 3.59 -13.90
CA ALA A 148 -18.73 4.85 -13.71
C ALA A 148 -17.25 4.78 -14.11
N SER A 149 -16.58 3.67 -13.82
CA SER A 149 -15.17 3.43 -14.23
C SER A 149 -14.95 3.30 -15.75
N ARG A 150 -16.00 3.27 -16.57
CA ARG A 150 -15.92 3.32 -18.04
C ARG A 150 -16.27 4.69 -18.60
N VAL A 151 -16.93 5.52 -17.80
CA VAL A 151 -17.39 6.85 -18.19
C VAL A 151 -16.36 7.91 -17.79
N PHE A 152 -15.85 7.81 -16.57
CA PHE A 152 -14.99 8.82 -15.95
C PHE A 152 -13.53 8.41 -16.04
N ASP A 153 -12.69 9.27 -16.63
CA ASP A 153 -11.25 9.05 -16.76
C ASP A 153 -10.53 9.39 -15.45
N ALA A 154 -9.93 8.39 -14.81
CA ALA A 154 -9.20 8.55 -13.56
C ALA A 154 -8.04 9.55 -13.67
N ALA A 155 -7.43 9.70 -14.85
CA ALA A 155 -6.29 10.59 -15.04
C ALA A 155 -6.60 12.06 -14.68
N LEU A 156 -7.89 12.45 -14.72
CA LEU A 156 -8.35 13.79 -14.34
C LEU A 156 -8.29 14.07 -12.84
N LEU A 157 -8.02 13.07 -12.00
CA LEU A 157 -7.70 13.28 -10.58
C LEU A 157 -6.23 13.68 -10.35
N ARG A 158 -5.34 13.50 -11.32
CA ARG A 158 -3.92 13.85 -11.16
C ARG A 158 -3.70 15.34 -10.86
N PRO A 159 -4.36 16.30 -11.55
CA PRO A 159 -4.27 17.71 -11.20
C PRO A 159 -4.77 18.02 -9.78
N VAL A 160 -5.85 17.35 -9.34
CA VAL A 160 -6.40 17.50 -7.97
C VAL A 160 -5.38 17.01 -6.94
N ILE A 161 -4.75 15.85 -7.18
CA ILE A 161 -3.68 15.31 -6.34
C ILE A 161 -2.48 16.28 -6.30
N ALA A 162 -2.09 16.84 -7.45
CA ALA A 162 -1.00 17.80 -7.51
C ALA A 162 -1.32 19.08 -6.72
N GLN A 163 -2.55 19.61 -6.84
CA GLN A 163 -3.01 20.79 -6.12
C GLN A 163 -3.08 20.56 -4.60
N LEU A 164 -3.58 19.41 -4.16
CA LEU A 164 -3.56 19.02 -2.74
C LEU A 164 -2.12 18.83 -2.25
N GLY A 165 -1.28 18.21 -3.06
CA GLY A 165 0.15 18.02 -2.79
C GLY A 165 0.88 19.36 -2.57
N ALA A 166 0.57 20.38 -3.36
CA ALA A 166 1.16 21.72 -3.24
C ALA A 166 0.75 22.45 -1.94
N GLN A 167 -0.38 22.10 -1.34
CA GLN A 167 -0.82 22.68 -0.05
C GLN A 167 -0.13 22.02 1.15
N LEU A 168 0.46 20.83 0.97
CA LEU A 168 1.13 20.11 2.05
C LEU A 168 2.47 20.75 2.37
N GLN A 169 2.61 21.16 3.63
CA GLN A 169 3.89 21.54 4.20
C GLN A 169 4.72 20.29 4.56
N PRO A 170 6.06 20.35 4.49
CA PRO A 170 6.92 19.30 5.03
C PRO A 170 6.55 19.01 6.50
N LEU A 171 6.18 17.76 6.79
CA LEU A 171 5.59 17.39 8.08
C LEU A 171 6.65 17.26 9.19
N ALA A 172 7.84 16.79 8.83
CA ALA A 172 9.04 16.81 9.66
C ALA A 172 10.21 16.24 8.83
N ARG A 173 11.01 17.12 8.21
CA ARG A 173 12.29 16.72 7.63
C ARG A 173 13.23 16.30 8.75
N ASP A 174 13.89 15.14 8.61
CA ASP A 174 14.95 14.75 9.55
C ASP A 174 16.07 15.81 9.47
N PRO A 175 16.49 16.43 10.58
CA PRO A 175 17.50 17.50 10.54
C PRO A 175 18.79 17.09 9.83
N ARG A 176 19.15 15.80 9.89
CA ARG A 176 20.35 15.26 9.24
C ARG A 176 20.25 15.26 7.71
N LEU A 177 19.04 15.42 7.16
CA LEU A 177 18.80 15.53 5.71
C LEU A 177 18.64 16.98 5.24
N ALA A 178 18.81 17.97 6.11
CA ALA A 178 18.59 19.38 5.77
C ALA A 178 19.45 19.85 4.59
N ASP A 179 20.70 19.37 4.52
CA ASP A 179 21.68 19.77 3.50
C ASP A 179 21.55 18.99 2.19
N ILE A 180 20.58 18.07 2.07
CA ILE A 180 20.29 17.41 0.79
C ILE A 180 19.40 18.36 -0.02
N PRO A 181 19.86 18.96 -1.13
CA PRO A 181 19.08 19.99 -1.82
C PRO A 181 17.87 19.42 -2.59
N ARG A 182 17.89 18.11 -2.90
CA ARG A 182 16.89 17.46 -3.77
C ARG A 182 15.72 16.86 -3.00
N THR A 183 14.58 16.71 -3.67
CA THR A 183 13.39 16.07 -3.08
C THR A 183 13.57 14.55 -2.97
N LEU A 184 13.60 14.04 -1.73
CA LEU A 184 13.77 12.61 -1.45
C LEU A 184 12.52 11.81 -1.85
N THR A 185 12.66 10.99 -2.88
CA THR A 185 11.56 10.27 -3.54
C THR A 185 11.81 8.77 -3.51
N LEU A 186 11.02 8.05 -2.72
CA LEU A 186 11.06 6.59 -2.67
C LEU A 186 10.28 6.03 -3.85
N VAL A 187 10.84 5.02 -4.52
CA VAL A 187 10.16 4.35 -5.64
C VAL A 187 10.06 2.87 -5.36
N ASP A 188 8.83 2.36 -5.42
CA ASP A 188 8.56 0.93 -5.30
C ASP A 188 7.21 0.58 -5.95
N GLY A 189 7.03 -0.70 -6.24
CA GLY A 189 5.83 -1.25 -6.84
C GLY A 189 5.08 -2.14 -5.86
N THR A 190 3.74 -2.12 -5.91
CA THR A 190 2.94 -3.03 -5.09
C THR A 190 1.80 -3.70 -5.86
N LEU A 191 1.57 -4.99 -5.58
CA LEU A 191 0.58 -5.77 -6.31
C LEU A 191 -0.80 -5.72 -5.66
N LEU A 192 -1.83 -5.45 -6.46
CA LEU A 192 -3.23 -5.64 -6.13
C LEU A 192 -3.81 -6.80 -6.94
N SER A 193 -4.59 -7.65 -6.30
CA SER A 193 -5.28 -8.75 -6.97
C SER A 193 -6.71 -8.31 -7.31
N ALA A 194 -7.12 -8.51 -8.55
CA ALA A 194 -8.47 -8.29 -9.03
C ALA A 194 -9.09 -9.62 -9.49
N LEU A 195 -10.41 -9.73 -9.32
CA LEU A 195 -11.18 -10.83 -9.88
C LEU A 195 -11.55 -10.48 -11.33
N PRO A 196 -11.11 -11.26 -12.33
CA PRO A 196 -11.56 -11.11 -13.70
C PRO A 196 -12.96 -11.73 -13.89
N LEU A 197 -13.51 -11.61 -15.09
CA LEU A 197 -14.72 -12.34 -15.49
C LEU A 197 -14.53 -13.85 -15.26
N LEU A 198 -15.61 -14.56 -14.95
CA LEU A 198 -15.55 -15.96 -14.51
C LEU A 198 -14.86 -16.88 -15.53
N VAL A 199 -15.15 -16.72 -16.82
CA VAL A 199 -14.49 -17.46 -17.91
C VAL A 199 -12.99 -17.16 -17.96
N GLN A 200 -12.60 -15.89 -17.84
CA GLN A 200 -11.21 -15.48 -17.81
C GLN A 200 -10.50 -15.98 -16.54
N ALA A 201 -11.19 -15.99 -15.39
CA ALA A 201 -10.68 -16.54 -14.14
C ALA A 201 -10.41 -18.05 -14.25
N MET A 202 -11.29 -18.80 -14.92
CA MET A 202 -11.09 -20.23 -15.17
C MET A 202 -9.86 -20.49 -16.05
N LEU A 203 -9.75 -19.78 -17.17
CA LEU A 203 -8.60 -19.88 -18.07
C LEU A 203 -7.28 -19.49 -17.38
N LEU A 204 -7.27 -18.39 -16.62
CA LEU A 204 -6.10 -17.97 -15.85
C LEU A 204 -5.72 -19.00 -14.79
N LYS A 205 -6.69 -19.62 -14.14
CA LYS A 205 -6.44 -20.67 -13.14
C LYS A 205 -5.81 -21.91 -13.77
N GLU A 206 -6.23 -22.29 -14.97
CA GLU A 206 -5.62 -23.40 -15.72
C GLU A 206 -4.19 -23.07 -16.17
N GLN A 207 -3.94 -21.86 -16.67
CA GLN A 207 -2.63 -21.47 -17.19
C GLN A 207 -1.59 -21.12 -16.12
N THR A 208 -2.02 -20.42 -15.06
CA THR A 208 -1.12 -19.78 -14.08
C THR A 208 -1.30 -20.32 -12.66
N GLY A 209 -2.25 -21.23 -12.44
CA GLY A 209 -2.59 -21.75 -11.11
C GLY A 209 -3.39 -20.76 -10.23
N SER A 210 -3.71 -19.57 -10.75
CA SER A 210 -4.45 -18.51 -10.04
C SER A 210 -5.54 -17.93 -10.92
N GLY A 211 -6.77 -17.84 -10.43
CA GLY A 211 -7.88 -17.18 -11.14
C GLY A 211 -7.91 -15.65 -10.98
N LEU A 212 -6.88 -15.06 -10.37
CA LEU A 212 -6.79 -13.62 -10.10
C LEU A 212 -5.87 -12.93 -11.12
N VAL A 213 -6.31 -11.77 -11.62
CA VAL A 213 -5.45 -10.82 -12.34
C VAL A 213 -4.68 -10.00 -11.32
N LYS A 214 -3.40 -9.74 -11.58
CA LYS A 214 -2.57 -8.89 -10.74
C LYS A 214 -2.30 -7.57 -11.45
N TRP A 215 -2.56 -6.48 -10.75
CA TRP A 215 -2.22 -5.12 -11.15
C TRP A 215 -1.08 -4.62 -10.29
N ARG A 216 -0.17 -3.84 -10.87
CA ARG A 216 0.96 -3.23 -10.17
C ARG A 216 0.74 -1.74 -10.04
N LEU A 217 0.89 -1.23 -8.83
CA LEU A 217 0.88 0.19 -8.50
C LEU A 217 2.33 0.64 -8.36
N HIS A 218 2.84 1.36 -9.36
CA HIS A 218 4.16 1.97 -9.33
C HIS A 218 4.04 3.32 -8.64
N THR A 219 4.73 3.50 -7.51
CA THR A 219 4.48 4.63 -6.62
C THR A 219 5.73 5.48 -6.44
N HIS A 220 5.59 6.80 -6.59
CA HIS A 220 6.56 7.77 -6.07
C HIS A 220 6.03 8.28 -4.73
N PHE A 221 6.81 8.10 -3.68
CA PHE A 221 6.47 8.54 -2.33
C PHE A 221 7.50 9.54 -1.83
N GLU A 222 7.04 10.72 -1.46
CA GLU A 222 7.92 11.76 -0.93
C GLU A 222 8.01 11.69 0.58
N VAL A 223 9.25 11.62 1.08
CA VAL A 223 9.54 11.42 2.51
C VAL A 223 9.13 12.63 3.34
N ASP A 224 9.50 13.83 2.90
CA ASP A 224 9.34 15.06 3.70
C ASP A 224 7.86 15.44 3.90
N ARG A 225 7.05 15.24 2.86
CA ARG A 225 5.59 15.46 2.90
C ARG A 225 4.82 14.22 3.37
N PHE A 226 5.48 13.06 3.46
CA PHE A 226 4.91 11.76 3.82
C PHE A 226 3.65 11.39 3.01
N VAL A 227 3.70 11.61 1.70
CA VAL A 227 2.58 11.30 0.80
C VAL A 227 3.04 10.67 -0.51
N PRO A 228 2.22 9.78 -1.10
CA PRO A 228 2.40 9.37 -2.49
C PRO A 228 2.07 10.57 -3.40
N THR A 229 3.01 10.97 -4.26
CA THR A 229 2.78 12.05 -5.24
C THR A 229 2.38 11.52 -6.61
N ARG A 230 2.63 10.24 -6.86
CA ARG A 230 2.32 9.59 -8.13
C ARG A 230 2.05 8.11 -7.95
N ILE A 231 1.00 7.60 -8.58
CA ILE A 231 0.72 6.17 -8.73
C ILE A 231 0.32 5.88 -10.17
N ASP A 232 1.05 4.99 -10.85
CA ASP A 232 0.62 4.41 -12.12
C ASP A 232 0.15 2.98 -11.88
N VAL A 233 -1.00 2.62 -12.44
CA VAL A 233 -1.48 1.24 -12.42
C VAL A 233 -1.17 0.60 -13.76
N THR A 234 -0.48 -0.54 -13.76
CA THR A 234 -0.25 -1.33 -14.97
C THR A 234 -0.63 -2.78 -14.74
N PRO A 235 -0.91 -3.56 -15.80
CA PRO A 235 -0.95 -5.01 -15.69
C PRO A 235 0.37 -5.51 -15.08
N ASN A 236 0.32 -6.60 -14.31
CA ASN A 236 1.55 -7.24 -13.84
C ASN A 236 2.20 -8.02 -14.99
N GLY A 237 3.20 -7.41 -15.64
CA GLY A 237 3.96 -7.99 -16.74
C GLY A 237 5.38 -7.43 -16.82
N GLY A 238 6.19 -7.98 -17.73
CA GLY A 238 7.51 -7.45 -18.07
C GLY A 238 7.44 -6.38 -19.17
N GLY A 239 8.59 -5.97 -19.69
CA GLY A 239 8.67 -4.99 -20.77
C GLY A 239 8.26 -3.59 -20.31
N GLU A 240 7.33 -2.95 -21.00
CA GLU A 240 6.84 -1.60 -20.69
C GLU A 240 6.11 -1.47 -19.34
N HIS A 241 5.64 -2.58 -18.78
CA HIS A 241 5.00 -2.62 -17.45
C HIS A 241 5.97 -2.97 -16.30
N ASP A 242 7.24 -3.25 -16.62
CA ASP A 242 8.28 -3.49 -15.64
C ASP A 242 8.58 -2.22 -14.86
N GLU A 243 8.85 -2.37 -13.56
CA GLU A 243 9.13 -1.28 -12.62
C GLU A 243 10.23 -0.32 -13.11
N ARG A 244 11.26 -0.83 -13.78
CA ARG A 244 12.35 0.00 -14.33
C ARG A 244 11.87 0.83 -15.50
N ALA A 245 11.11 0.24 -16.43
CA ALA A 245 10.56 0.94 -17.58
C ALA A 245 9.52 1.98 -17.18
N VAL A 246 8.78 1.72 -16.08
CA VAL A 246 7.87 2.70 -15.50
C VAL A 246 8.64 3.84 -14.87
N LEU A 247 9.63 3.58 -14.04
CA LEU A 247 10.42 4.67 -13.46
C LEU A 247 11.09 5.53 -14.55
N GLU A 248 11.69 4.88 -15.55
CA GLU A 248 12.40 5.52 -16.68
C GLU A 248 11.57 6.60 -17.38
N ARG A 249 10.32 6.31 -17.76
CA ARG A 249 9.44 7.27 -18.44
C ARG A 249 8.89 8.37 -17.53
N THR A 250 9.18 8.30 -16.23
CA THR A 250 8.55 9.14 -15.20
C THR A 250 9.57 9.86 -14.33
N LEU A 251 10.82 9.87 -14.78
CA LEU A 251 11.87 10.64 -14.15
C LEU A 251 11.55 12.13 -14.20
N GLU A 252 11.74 12.77 -13.06
CA GLU A 252 11.61 14.19 -12.81
C GLU A 252 12.99 14.73 -12.45
N ALA A 253 13.22 16.01 -12.76
CA ALA A 253 14.42 16.71 -12.31
C ALA A 253 14.33 17.02 -10.81
N ASP A 254 15.49 17.33 -10.21
CA ASP A 254 15.61 17.72 -8.80
C ASP A 254 15.10 16.66 -7.79
N ARG A 255 15.26 15.38 -8.14
CA ARG A 255 14.88 14.25 -7.29
C ARG A 255 16.09 13.48 -6.79
N LEU A 256 15.94 12.94 -5.58
CA LEU A 256 16.79 11.88 -5.06
C LEU A 256 15.99 10.59 -4.98
N TYR A 257 16.15 9.71 -5.98
CA TYR A 257 15.42 8.45 -6.08
C TYR A 257 16.02 7.38 -5.17
N VAL A 258 15.24 6.85 -4.24
CA VAL A 258 15.65 5.71 -3.40
C VAL A 258 14.94 4.45 -3.84
N MET A 259 15.72 3.43 -4.22
CA MET A 259 15.21 2.25 -4.92
C MET A 259 15.75 0.93 -4.34
N ASP A 260 14.97 -0.14 -4.43
CA ASP A 260 15.42 -1.50 -4.07
C ASP A 260 16.15 -2.21 -5.23
N ARG A 261 16.73 -3.38 -4.96
CA ARG A 261 17.53 -4.19 -5.89
C ARG A 261 16.86 -4.59 -7.20
N GLY A 262 15.53 -4.51 -7.27
CA GLY A 262 14.76 -4.75 -8.50
C GLY A 262 15.03 -3.69 -9.57
N TYR A 263 15.35 -2.47 -9.15
CA TYR A 263 15.58 -1.31 -10.02
C TYR A 263 17.02 -1.17 -10.48
N ALA A 264 17.96 -1.93 -9.92
CA ALA A 264 19.39 -1.83 -10.24
C ALA A 264 19.67 -2.14 -11.72
N LYS A 265 19.80 -1.09 -12.54
CA LYS A 265 20.14 -1.13 -13.97
C LYS A 265 20.93 0.14 -14.31
N PHE A 266 22.18 0.00 -14.77
CA PHE A 266 23.05 1.16 -15.00
C PHE A 266 22.50 2.15 -16.03
N SER A 267 21.90 1.67 -17.13
CA SER A 267 21.20 2.57 -18.08
C SER A 267 20.09 3.42 -17.44
N LEU A 268 19.45 2.94 -16.36
CA LEU A 268 18.46 3.74 -15.62
C LEU A 268 19.17 4.77 -14.73
N PHE A 269 20.31 4.42 -14.13
CA PHE A 269 21.12 5.38 -13.36
C PHE A 269 21.63 6.52 -14.25
N ASN A 270 22.12 6.22 -15.45
CA ASN A 270 22.55 7.24 -16.41
C ASN A 270 21.41 8.20 -16.75
N GLN A 271 20.19 7.67 -16.96
CA GLN A 271 19.02 8.51 -17.24
C GLN A 271 18.58 9.36 -16.05
N ILE A 272 18.71 8.86 -14.83
CA ILE A 272 18.47 9.65 -13.61
C ILE A 272 19.45 10.82 -13.56
N VAL A 273 20.74 10.57 -13.78
CA VAL A 273 21.79 11.60 -13.77
C VAL A 273 21.60 12.60 -14.90
N ALA A 274 21.27 12.13 -16.11
CA ALA A 274 20.98 12.98 -17.27
C ALA A 274 19.74 13.86 -17.10
N LYS A 275 18.91 13.60 -16.08
CA LYS A 275 17.74 14.42 -15.69
C LYS A 275 18.05 15.37 -14.53
N ASP A 276 19.32 15.60 -14.21
CA ASP A 276 19.78 16.41 -13.07
C ASP A 276 19.31 15.88 -11.69
N SER A 277 19.01 14.58 -11.66
CA SER A 277 18.57 13.86 -10.46
C SER A 277 19.66 12.92 -9.96
N SER A 278 19.51 12.47 -8.72
CA SER A 278 20.42 11.52 -8.08
C SER A 278 19.68 10.27 -7.64
N TYR A 279 20.44 9.21 -7.33
CA TYR A 279 19.87 7.96 -6.86
C TYR A 279 20.63 7.37 -5.68
N VAL A 280 19.92 6.58 -4.88
CA VAL A 280 20.45 5.65 -3.88
C VAL A 280 19.74 4.32 -4.11
N CYS A 281 20.45 3.34 -4.65
CA CYS A 281 19.87 2.06 -5.06
C CYS A 281 20.59 0.90 -4.40
N ARG A 282 19.86 -0.07 -3.88
CA ARG A 282 20.46 -1.35 -3.50
C ARG A 282 20.88 -2.11 -4.75
N LEU A 283 22.09 -2.65 -4.74
CA LEU A 283 22.60 -3.55 -5.77
C LEU A 283 22.31 -5.02 -5.42
N ARG A 284 22.43 -5.88 -6.42
CA ARG A 284 22.36 -7.34 -6.24
C ARG A 284 23.68 -7.87 -5.69
N ASP A 285 23.60 -9.01 -5.00
CA ASP A 285 24.75 -9.60 -4.30
C ASP A 285 25.87 -10.07 -5.26
N ASN A 286 25.54 -10.29 -6.54
CA ASN A 286 26.47 -10.70 -7.59
C ASN A 286 27.13 -9.53 -8.34
N SER A 287 27.10 -8.32 -7.78
CA SER A 287 27.74 -7.15 -8.39
C SER A 287 29.26 -7.29 -8.28
N ALA A 288 29.97 -7.13 -9.39
CA ALA A 288 31.44 -7.21 -9.46
C ALA A 288 32.03 -5.82 -9.77
N PRO A 289 32.14 -4.93 -8.77
CA PRO A 289 32.78 -3.63 -8.94
C PRO A 289 34.31 -3.77 -9.03
N GLU A 290 34.92 -2.89 -9.80
CA GLU A 290 36.34 -2.56 -9.71
C GLU A 290 36.48 -1.37 -8.77
N VAL A 291 37.24 -1.53 -7.68
CA VAL A 291 37.46 -0.47 -6.69
C VAL A 291 38.51 0.50 -7.23
N LEU A 292 38.16 1.78 -7.32
CA LEU A 292 39.05 2.85 -7.73
C LEU A 292 39.70 3.53 -6.53
N GLU A 293 38.92 3.75 -5.47
CA GLU A 293 39.36 4.39 -4.25
C GLU A 293 38.56 3.84 -3.05
N GLU A 294 39.27 3.57 -1.96
CA GLU A 294 38.66 3.23 -0.67
C GLU A 294 38.69 4.45 0.24
N ARG A 295 37.53 4.88 0.70
CA ARG A 295 37.37 6.07 1.53
C ARG A 295 37.48 5.67 3.01
N PRO A 296 38.17 6.47 3.84
CA PRO A 296 38.33 6.16 5.24
C PRO A 296 36.98 6.22 5.96
N LEU A 297 36.73 5.24 6.83
CA LEU A 297 35.58 5.21 7.72
C LEU A 297 35.98 5.67 9.13
N THR A 298 35.15 6.51 9.74
CA THR A 298 35.28 6.92 11.13
C THR A 298 34.77 5.82 12.09
N ASP A 299 35.08 5.94 13.38
CA ASP A 299 34.55 5.01 14.40
C ASP A 299 33.02 5.09 14.51
N ALA A 300 32.44 6.27 14.29
CA ALA A 300 31.00 6.46 14.26
C ALA A 300 30.34 5.71 13.08
N ASP A 301 30.99 5.70 11.91
CA ASP A 301 30.49 4.97 10.73
C ASP A 301 30.46 3.46 10.99
N ARG A 302 31.54 2.94 11.57
CA ARG A 302 31.63 1.52 11.94
C ARG A 302 30.59 1.15 12.98
N ALA A 303 30.36 2.02 13.98
CA ALA A 303 29.31 1.83 14.97
C ALA A 303 27.89 1.87 14.36
N ALA A 304 27.69 2.64 13.29
CA ALA A 304 26.46 2.65 12.49
C ALA A 304 26.31 1.43 11.57
N GLY A 305 27.26 0.49 11.59
CA GLY A 305 27.24 -0.75 10.81
C GLY A 305 27.76 -0.59 9.38
N ILE A 306 28.45 0.51 9.06
CA ILE A 306 29.06 0.70 7.74
C ILE A 306 30.34 -0.14 7.66
N LEU A 307 30.43 -0.97 6.63
CA LEU A 307 31.52 -1.93 6.42
C LEU A 307 32.56 -1.38 5.45
N SER A 308 32.13 -0.71 4.38
CA SER A 308 33.01 -0.07 3.41
C SER A 308 32.34 1.10 2.72
N ASP A 309 33.16 2.06 2.27
CA ASP A 309 32.78 3.19 1.45
C ASP A 309 33.81 3.35 0.32
N GLN A 310 33.39 3.14 -0.93
CA GLN A 310 34.30 2.97 -2.05
C GLN A 310 33.80 3.73 -3.28
N ARG A 311 34.71 4.37 -4.01
CA ARG A 311 34.46 4.78 -5.40
C ARG A 311 34.77 3.60 -6.29
N VAL A 312 33.85 3.25 -7.17
CA VAL A 312 33.93 2.05 -7.99
C VAL A 312 33.59 2.32 -9.45
N ARG A 313 34.10 1.46 -10.32
CA ARG A 313 33.69 1.34 -11.72
C ARG A 313 33.08 -0.03 -11.95
N PHE A 314 32.15 -0.13 -12.89
CA PHE A 314 31.62 -1.41 -13.36
C PHE A 314 32.07 -1.65 -14.80
N PRO A 315 33.20 -2.34 -15.01
CA PRO A 315 33.80 -2.48 -16.35
C PRO A 315 33.08 -3.49 -17.26
N SER A 316 32.14 -4.28 -16.73
CA SER A 316 31.50 -5.37 -17.47
C SER A 316 30.16 -4.96 -18.12
N GLY A 317 30.01 -5.25 -19.40
CA GLY A 317 28.79 -5.02 -20.19
C GLY A 317 29.04 -4.28 -21.51
N LYS A 318 28.01 -4.20 -22.37
CA LYS A 318 28.04 -3.33 -23.57
C LYS A 318 28.22 -1.87 -23.14
N GLN A 319 28.97 -1.07 -23.89
CA GLN A 319 29.24 0.36 -23.58
C GLN A 319 27.96 1.14 -23.23
N GLU A 320 26.88 0.96 -24.00
CA GLU A 320 25.58 1.61 -23.79
C GLU A 320 24.89 1.26 -22.46
N ALA A 321 25.32 0.17 -21.81
CA ALA A 321 24.78 -0.31 -20.54
C ALA A 321 25.74 -0.06 -19.37
N GLN A 322 26.87 0.61 -19.58
CA GLN A 322 27.81 0.97 -18.52
C GLN A 322 27.40 2.30 -17.87
N PRO A 323 27.71 2.50 -16.58
CA PRO A 323 27.64 3.81 -15.97
C PRO A 323 28.52 4.81 -16.72
N ASP A 324 27.97 5.97 -17.08
CA ASP A 324 28.68 7.09 -17.72
C ASP A 324 29.19 8.15 -16.71
N HIS A 325 29.01 7.86 -15.42
CA HIS A 325 29.41 8.69 -14.29
C HIS A 325 30.02 7.80 -13.20
N GLU A 326 30.70 8.43 -12.25
CA GLU A 326 31.27 7.71 -11.11
C GLU A 326 30.19 7.18 -10.17
N ILE A 327 30.39 5.95 -9.69
CA ILE A 327 29.51 5.32 -8.70
C ILE A 327 30.26 5.20 -7.38
N ARG A 328 29.60 5.62 -6.32
CA ARG A 328 29.98 5.28 -4.95
C ARG A 328 29.21 4.07 -4.47
N LEU A 329 29.91 3.10 -3.91
CA LEU A 329 29.39 1.88 -3.33
C LEU A 329 29.61 1.90 -1.82
N VAL A 330 28.52 1.81 -1.07
CA VAL A 330 28.52 1.73 0.39
C VAL A 330 28.01 0.35 0.81
N CYS A 331 28.80 -0.38 1.60
CA CYS A 331 28.39 -1.66 2.19
C CYS A 331 27.95 -1.45 3.63
N ILE A 332 26.74 -1.90 3.97
CA ILE A 332 26.15 -1.73 5.30
C ILE A 332 25.75 -3.10 5.84
N ALA A 333 26.19 -3.42 7.05
CA ALA A 333 25.78 -4.62 7.76
C ALA A 333 24.27 -4.57 8.06
N CYS A 334 23.56 -5.65 7.77
CA CYS A 334 22.18 -5.83 8.16
C CYS A 334 21.99 -7.22 8.77
N SER A 335 21.01 -7.38 9.66
CA SER A 335 20.67 -8.71 10.16
C SER A 335 20.28 -9.62 8.99
N PRO A 336 20.97 -10.77 8.78
CA PRO A 336 20.63 -11.68 7.71
C PRO A 336 19.17 -12.12 7.84
N HIS A 337 18.40 -11.96 6.76
CA HIS A 337 17.03 -12.42 6.77
C HIS A 337 17.00 -13.95 6.64
N THR A 338 17.11 -14.65 7.77
CA THR A 338 16.81 -16.09 7.80
C THR A 338 15.31 -16.25 7.54
N THR A 339 14.93 -16.75 6.36
CA THR A 339 13.51 -16.97 6.05
C THR A 339 12.94 -17.98 7.05
N ARG A 340 12.23 -17.49 8.07
CA ARG A 340 11.44 -18.34 8.96
C ARG A 340 10.25 -18.89 8.15
N SER A 341 10.35 -20.18 7.85
CA SER A 341 9.36 -21.05 7.22
C SER A 341 9.37 -21.12 5.68
N LYS A 342 9.79 -22.30 5.21
CA LYS A 342 9.31 -22.93 3.98
C LYS A 342 7.82 -23.26 4.14
N TYR A 343 6.92 -22.27 4.15
CA TYR A 343 5.49 -22.58 4.05
C TYR A 343 5.07 -22.56 2.58
N ARG A 344 4.89 -23.77 2.02
CA ARG A 344 4.44 -24.07 0.64
C ARG A 344 5.35 -23.57 -0.48
N GLY A 345 6.44 -24.32 -0.70
CA GLY A 345 7.03 -24.52 -2.03
C GLY A 345 7.70 -23.30 -2.69
N GLY A 346 8.99 -23.12 -2.39
CA GLY A 346 9.91 -22.27 -3.15
C GLY A 346 10.30 -20.98 -2.43
N SER A 347 11.50 -20.96 -1.83
CA SER A 347 12.19 -19.68 -1.60
C SER A 347 12.80 -19.24 -2.93
N THR A 348 12.26 -18.21 -3.55
CA THR A 348 12.76 -17.69 -4.84
C THR A 348 13.90 -16.68 -4.69
N GLY A 349 14.44 -16.49 -3.48
CA GLY A 349 15.55 -15.58 -3.21
C GLY A 349 16.77 -16.33 -2.68
N VAL A 350 17.96 -15.94 -3.15
CA VAL A 350 19.23 -16.30 -2.53
C VAL A 350 19.23 -15.79 -1.09
N ASP A 351 19.80 -16.57 -0.16
CA ASP A 351 20.04 -16.12 1.20
C ASP A 351 20.86 -14.82 1.18
N SER A 352 20.37 -13.78 1.85
CA SER A 352 21.13 -12.54 1.98
C SER A 352 22.34 -12.82 2.86
N ASP A 353 23.53 -12.46 2.38
CA ASP A 353 24.79 -12.53 3.12
C ASP A 353 24.90 -11.56 4.31
N GLY A 354 23.81 -10.86 4.65
CA GLY A 354 23.78 -9.85 5.70
C GLY A 354 24.42 -8.51 5.30
N ILE A 355 24.67 -8.28 4.00
CA ILE A 355 25.29 -7.05 3.52
C ILE A 355 24.37 -6.34 2.52
N LEU A 356 24.00 -5.10 2.85
CA LEU A 356 23.37 -4.20 1.90
C LEU A 356 24.45 -3.48 1.11
N ARG A 357 24.45 -3.67 -0.21
CA ARG A 357 25.32 -2.98 -1.16
C ARG A 357 24.54 -1.83 -1.77
N ILE A 358 24.89 -0.59 -1.45
CA ILE A 358 24.16 0.61 -1.86
C ILE A 358 25.01 1.39 -2.88
N ALA A 359 24.50 1.55 -4.09
CA ALA A 359 25.09 2.38 -5.14
C ALA A 359 24.44 3.76 -5.19
N THR A 360 25.26 4.78 -5.39
CA THR A 360 24.81 6.17 -5.53
C THR A 360 25.77 7.00 -6.37
N ASN A 361 25.26 8.07 -6.99
CA ASN A 361 26.06 9.13 -7.60
C ASN A 361 26.40 10.28 -6.63
N LEU A 362 26.05 10.14 -5.34
CA LEU A 362 26.36 11.13 -4.30
C LEU A 362 27.78 10.93 -3.76
N LEU A 363 28.75 11.63 -4.34
CA LEU A 363 30.16 11.52 -3.96
C LEU A 363 30.48 12.35 -2.71
N ASP A 364 29.86 13.52 -2.53
CA ASP A 364 30.26 14.46 -1.46
C ASP A 364 29.42 14.34 -0.18
N VAL A 365 28.38 13.50 -0.20
CA VAL A 365 27.48 13.31 0.95
C VAL A 365 28.14 12.39 1.99
N PRO A 366 28.08 12.66 3.30
CA PRO A 366 28.62 11.75 4.30
C PRO A 366 28.00 10.34 4.24
N VAL A 367 28.78 9.29 4.52
CA VAL A 367 28.37 7.88 4.31
C VAL A 367 27.22 7.46 5.23
N GLU A 368 27.21 7.98 6.46
CA GLU A 368 26.15 7.84 7.44
C GLU A 368 24.82 8.43 6.93
N ILE A 369 24.88 9.50 6.14
CA ILE A 369 23.69 10.10 5.52
C ILE A 369 23.17 9.24 4.37
N ILE A 370 24.05 8.63 3.57
CA ILE A 370 23.64 7.66 2.54
C ILE A 370 22.93 6.44 3.19
N SER A 371 23.50 5.93 4.29
CA SER A 371 22.88 4.87 5.08
C SER A 371 21.49 5.28 5.60
N LEU A 372 21.37 6.48 6.17
CA LEU A 372 20.11 7.03 6.66
C LEU A 372 19.07 7.19 5.54
N ILE A 373 19.47 7.74 4.39
CA ILE A 373 18.62 7.87 3.20
C ILE A 373 18.04 6.52 2.80
N TYR A 374 18.87 5.47 2.77
CA TYR A 374 18.40 4.15 2.40
C TYR A 374 17.47 3.53 3.46
N GLN A 375 17.64 3.84 4.75
CA GLN A 375 16.70 3.41 5.80
C GLN A 375 15.30 4.00 5.59
N PHE A 376 15.19 5.23 5.08
CA PHE A 376 13.91 5.85 4.76
C PHE A 376 13.12 5.08 3.69
N ARG A 377 13.75 4.26 2.86
CA ARG A 377 13.07 3.40 1.87
C ARG A 377 11.94 2.58 2.49
N TRP A 378 12.07 2.10 3.73
CA TRP A 378 11.03 1.32 4.40
C TRP A 378 9.69 2.07 4.58
N GLN A 379 9.69 3.40 4.49
CA GLN A 379 8.45 4.18 4.59
C GLN A 379 7.46 3.87 3.46
N ILE A 380 7.93 3.58 2.24
CA ILE A 380 7.02 3.23 1.14
C ILE A 380 6.32 1.89 1.39
N GLU A 381 6.98 0.94 2.04
CA GLU A 381 6.36 -0.32 2.45
C GLU A 381 5.31 -0.12 3.55
N LEU A 382 5.59 0.77 4.50
CA LEU A 382 4.62 1.17 5.52
C LEU A 382 3.41 1.85 4.88
N PHE A 383 3.65 2.71 3.87
CA PHE A 383 2.59 3.30 3.07
C PHE A 383 1.76 2.23 2.35
N PHE A 384 2.38 1.25 1.67
CA PHE A 384 1.64 0.16 1.03
C PHE A 384 0.82 -0.66 2.03
N ARG A 385 1.34 -0.88 3.23
CA ARG A 385 0.58 -1.53 4.30
C ARG A 385 -0.62 -0.69 4.71
N PHE A 386 -0.44 0.61 4.90
CA PHE A 386 -1.50 1.56 5.20
C PHE A 386 -2.56 1.58 4.09
N PHE A 387 -2.15 1.78 2.83
CA PHE A 387 -3.00 1.78 1.65
C PHE A 387 -3.83 0.50 1.53
N LYS A 388 -3.19 -0.68 1.61
CA LYS A 388 -3.88 -1.95 1.40
C LYS A 388 -4.75 -2.38 2.58
N GLN A 389 -4.28 -2.18 3.81
CA GLN A 389 -4.90 -2.78 5.00
C GLN A 389 -5.73 -1.78 5.80
N ILE A 390 -5.31 -0.51 5.85
CA ILE A 390 -5.98 0.50 6.68
C ILE A 390 -7.02 1.26 5.86
N LEU A 391 -6.68 1.70 4.65
CA LEU A 391 -7.64 2.31 3.71
C LEU A 391 -8.51 1.26 2.98
N GLY A 392 -8.32 -0.03 3.25
CA GLY A 392 -9.17 -1.09 2.65
C GLY A 392 -8.99 -1.31 1.15
N CYS A 393 -7.97 -0.73 0.50
CA CYS A 393 -7.76 -0.82 -0.96
C CYS A 393 -7.30 -2.21 -1.46
N ARG A 394 -7.43 -3.25 -0.65
CA ARG A 394 -7.44 -4.65 -1.11
C ARG A 394 -8.79 -5.05 -1.72
N HIS A 395 -9.87 -4.45 -1.24
CA HIS A 395 -11.20 -4.65 -1.79
C HIS A 395 -11.40 -3.63 -2.91
N LEU A 396 -11.34 -4.09 -4.15
CA LEU A 396 -11.51 -3.24 -5.31
C LEU A 396 -12.98 -3.05 -5.62
N TYR A 397 -13.45 -1.81 -5.72
CA TYR A 397 -14.80 -1.47 -6.20
C TYR A 397 -14.94 -1.75 -7.70
N PHE A 398 -13.84 -1.60 -8.43
CA PHE A 398 -13.77 -1.75 -9.88
C PHE A 398 -12.63 -2.71 -10.27
N HIS A 399 -12.81 -3.45 -11.36
CA HIS A 399 -11.82 -4.43 -11.82
C HIS A 399 -11.16 -4.08 -13.17
N SER A 400 -11.56 -2.96 -13.79
CA SER A 400 -10.86 -2.37 -14.93
C SER A 400 -9.60 -1.61 -14.48
N GLN A 401 -8.63 -1.42 -15.37
CA GLN A 401 -7.43 -0.62 -15.08
C GLN A 401 -7.81 0.78 -14.58
N ASN A 402 -8.63 1.50 -15.37
CA ASN A 402 -9.10 2.84 -15.05
C ASN A 402 -9.82 2.89 -13.69
N GLY A 403 -10.66 1.90 -13.37
CA GLY A 403 -11.34 1.87 -12.09
C GLY A 403 -10.39 1.65 -10.90
N ILE A 404 -9.36 0.82 -11.08
CA ILE A 404 -8.31 0.62 -10.06
C ILE A 404 -7.49 1.90 -9.87
N GLU A 405 -7.17 2.61 -10.96
CA GLU A 405 -6.54 3.94 -10.91
C GLU A 405 -7.42 4.93 -10.15
N PHE A 406 -8.71 4.96 -10.44
CA PHE A 406 -9.67 5.85 -9.78
C PHE A 406 -9.69 5.62 -8.26
N GLN A 407 -9.77 4.36 -7.83
CA GLN A 407 -9.74 4.00 -6.42
C GLN A 407 -8.38 4.33 -5.78
N ALA A 408 -7.27 4.10 -6.48
CA ALA A 408 -5.94 4.45 -6.01
C ALA A 408 -5.79 5.97 -5.83
N TYR A 409 -6.28 6.77 -6.77
CA TYR A 409 -6.25 8.23 -6.70
C TYR A 409 -7.13 8.79 -5.58
N CYS A 410 -8.35 8.26 -5.40
CA CYS A 410 -9.17 8.61 -4.23
C CYS A 410 -8.46 8.25 -2.91
N ALA A 411 -7.74 7.13 -2.85
CA ALA A 411 -6.97 6.77 -1.66
C ALA A 411 -5.76 7.70 -1.41
N ILE A 412 -5.09 8.18 -2.45
CA ILE A 412 -4.06 9.23 -2.32
C ILE A 412 -4.69 10.52 -1.78
N ILE A 413 -5.82 10.95 -2.34
CA ILE A 413 -6.55 12.13 -1.87
C ILE A 413 -6.91 11.97 -0.39
N ALA A 414 -7.43 10.82 0.01
CA ALA A 414 -7.72 10.52 1.43
C ALA A 414 -6.47 10.63 2.32
N CYS A 415 -5.31 10.13 1.88
CA CYS A 415 -4.04 10.32 2.60
C CYS A 415 -3.65 11.80 2.72
N MET A 416 -3.73 12.57 1.63
CA MET A 416 -3.39 13.99 1.63
C MET A 416 -4.34 14.79 2.53
N LEU A 417 -5.63 14.46 2.53
CA LEU A 417 -6.61 15.06 3.43
C LEU A 417 -6.31 14.76 4.90
N LEU A 418 -5.96 13.52 5.23
CA LEU A 418 -5.51 13.18 6.59
C LEU A 418 -4.29 14.02 6.99
N CYS A 419 -3.31 14.20 6.10
CA CYS A 419 -2.17 15.07 6.36
C CYS A 419 -2.60 16.54 6.57
N LEU A 420 -3.46 17.08 5.71
CA LEU A 420 -3.93 18.47 5.79
C LEU A 420 -4.78 18.75 7.03
N TRP A 421 -5.69 17.83 7.40
CA TRP A 421 -6.56 18.01 8.55
C TRP A 421 -5.82 17.87 9.88
N THR A 422 -4.82 16.99 9.92
CA THR A 422 -4.13 16.65 11.18
C THR A 422 -2.79 17.37 11.34
N GLY A 423 -2.26 17.92 10.25
CA GLY A 423 -0.90 18.49 10.17
C GLY A 423 0.19 17.45 10.44
N ARG A 424 -0.10 16.16 10.21
CA ARG A 424 0.71 15.02 10.65
C ARG A 424 0.67 13.86 9.68
N LYS A 425 1.67 12.99 9.76
CA LYS A 425 1.71 11.76 8.97
C LYS A 425 0.50 10.86 9.31
N PRO A 426 -0.16 10.23 8.32
CA PRO A 426 -1.27 9.34 8.58
C PRO A 426 -0.79 8.12 9.36
N THR A 427 -1.46 7.84 10.47
CA THR A 427 -1.23 6.62 11.26
C THR A 427 -2.55 5.88 11.40
N LYS A 428 -2.48 4.57 11.67
CA LYS A 428 -3.68 3.76 11.93
C LYS A 428 -4.60 4.39 12.99
N ARG A 429 -4.02 4.90 14.09
CA ARG A 429 -4.80 5.49 15.19
C ARG A 429 -5.44 6.82 14.80
N THR A 430 -4.72 7.65 14.04
CA THR A 430 -5.27 8.92 13.54
C THR A 430 -6.42 8.66 12.58
N TYR A 431 -6.25 7.70 11.67
CA TYR A 431 -7.31 7.28 10.75
C TYR A 431 -8.54 6.72 11.50
N GLU A 432 -8.35 5.80 12.44
CA GLU A 432 -9.44 5.27 13.28
C GLU A 432 -10.19 6.38 14.01
N MET A 433 -9.48 7.36 14.59
CA MET A 433 -10.08 8.49 15.29
C MET A 433 -10.88 9.39 14.35
N VAL A 434 -10.37 9.66 13.14
CA VAL A 434 -11.13 10.41 12.11
C VAL A 434 -12.39 9.64 11.70
N CYS A 435 -12.31 8.31 11.53
CA CYS A 435 -13.49 7.49 11.26
C CYS A 435 -14.51 7.54 12.41
N TYR A 436 -14.06 7.45 13.66
CA TYR A 436 -14.96 7.58 14.83
C TYR A 436 -15.64 8.94 14.87
N PHE A 437 -14.90 10.01 14.59
CA PHE A 437 -15.45 11.35 14.51
C PHE A 437 -16.52 11.44 13.41
N PHE A 438 -16.23 10.94 12.20
CA PHE A 438 -17.20 10.92 11.08
C PHE A 438 -18.45 10.08 11.33
N LEU A 439 -18.32 9.00 12.10
CA LEU A 439 -19.44 8.18 12.55
C LEU A 439 -20.22 8.80 13.74
N GLY A 440 -19.78 9.94 14.26
CA GLY A 440 -20.37 10.57 15.46
C GLY A 440 -20.07 9.86 16.77
N LEU A 441 -19.14 8.89 16.76
CA LEU A 441 -18.71 8.15 17.95
C LEU A 441 -17.69 8.93 18.78
N ALA A 442 -17.03 9.93 18.19
CA ALA A 442 -16.13 10.84 18.85
C ALA A 442 -16.53 12.29 18.56
N SER A 443 -16.41 13.15 19.57
CA SER A 443 -16.57 14.60 19.44
C SER A 443 -15.34 15.26 18.80
N GLU A 444 -15.52 16.49 18.30
CA GLU A 444 -14.40 17.28 17.76
C GLU A 444 -13.31 17.53 18.82
N THR A 445 -13.72 17.78 20.06
CA THR A 445 -12.80 17.95 21.20
C THR A 445 -11.95 16.70 21.45
N GLU A 446 -12.54 15.51 21.38
CA GLU A 446 -11.81 14.25 21.55
C GLU A 446 -10.80 14.00 20.41
N LEU A 447 -11.18 14.33 19.17
CA LEU A 447 -10.28 14.27 18.02
C LEU A 447 -9.09 15.24 18.21
N LEU A 448 -9.34 16.50 18.58
CA LEU A 448 -8.29 17.49 18.83
C LEU A 448 -7.35 17.06 19.98
N ASN A 449 -7.92 16.58 21.09
CA ASN A 449 -7.15 16.06 22.22
C ASN A 449 -6.27 14.86 21.82
N HIS A 450 -6.78 13.97 20.96
CA HIS A 450 -5.99 12.87 20.40
C HIS A 450 -4.79 13.40 19.60
N LEU A 451 -5.01 14.39 18.74
CA LEU A 451 -3.94 14.99 17.93
C LEU A 451 -2.90 15.70 18.80
N GLU A 452 -3.31 16.43 19.84
CA GLU A 452 -2.40 17.08 20.78
C GLU A 452 -1.57 16.07 21.57
N LYS A 453 -2.17 14.96 22.03
CA LYS A 453 -1.45 13.89 22.71
C LYS A 453 -0.35 13.31 21.83
N LEU A 454 -0.65 13.08 20.55
CA LEU A 454 0.36 12.61 19.59
C LEU A 454 1.46 13.68 19.38
N LYS A 455 1.13 14.98 19.36
CA LYS A 455 2.11 16.08 19.30
C LYS A 455 3.14 16.01 20.41
N ARG A 456 2.67 15.81 21.64
CA ARG A 456 3.55 15.65 22.81
C ARG A 456 4.43 14.42 22.71
N GLN A 457 3.90 13.30 22.22
CA GLN A 457 4.67 12.05 22.06
C GLN A 457 5.78 12.16 21.02
N ASP A 458 5.53 12.83 19.89
CA ASP A 458 6.56 13.01 18.87
C ASP A 458 7.63 14.00 19.31
N ALA A 459 7.26 15.04 20.05
CA ALA A 459 8.23 15.96 20.66
C ALA A 459 9.13 15.23 21.66
N ALA A 460 8.56 14.38 22.52
CA ALA A 460 9.34 13.58 23.47
C ALA A 460 10.32 12.61 22.79
N LYS A 461 9.96 12.06 21.62
CA LYS A 461 10.83 11.18 20.83
C LYS A 461 11.95 11.90 20.06
N LYS A 462 11.88 13.22 19.89
CA LYS A 462 12.95 14.01 19.26
C LYS A 462 14.06 14.39 20.24
N HIS A 463 13.83 14.26 21.54
CA HIS A 463 14.78 14.58 22.62
C HIS A 463 15.47 13.34 23.22
N VAL A 464 15.25 12.17 22.63
CA VAL A 464 15.91 10.89 22.91
C VAL A 464 16.57 10.44 21.63
#